data_AF-A0A956FKB8-F1
#
_entry.id   AF-A0A956FKB8-F1
#
_cell.length_a   1.000
_cell.length_b   1.000
_cell.length_c   1.000
_cell.angle_alpha   90.00
_cell.angle_beta   90.00
_cell.angle_gamma   90.00
#
_symmetry.space_group_name_H-M   'P 1'
#
loop_
_entity.id
_entity.type
_entity.pdbx_description
1 polymer ?
#
loop_
_entity_poly.entity_id
_entity_poly.type
_entity_poly.pdbx_seq_one_letter_code
_entity_poly.pdbx_strand_id
1 'polypeptide(L)'
;MRCRAFQLPSEVYREIETQILQQLREGDRDQLRHLLSDHDLEVELLSGEWRVLFAALPDYYQEIDVGKRIARMAISPDELSEFVDFLRDEERQEAWRPISFGLAELTDALPVGVDLVGVVIIEEEDDWLWAEPMHELVSIRPEVFALLEPHLRSLMKAGDFAALARLAGDHAEGSVELSPHQWNVLLEHSRERVPELLSVYKQRLSVPADYTSILEGLAQVADPRFQPSLDAWLRVHSSMAQYALYFRDAGLERRELEGSGLIRLQDLGFDPEANIDNAVTQPLPTVGGGVRQSAVASPPRAGTPRAAVELEPEGDDPDATDEE
;
A
#
# COMPACT_ATOMS: atom_id res chain seq x y z
N MET A 1 -4.31 -1.40 10.05
CA MET A 1 -3.35 -1.48 11.17
C MET A 1 -2.04 -2.18 10.82
N ARG A 2 -0.94 -1.47 11.06
CA ARG A 2 0.43 -1.99 11.21
C ARG A 2 0.70 -2.29 12.69
N CYS A 3 1.86 -2.86 13.00
CA CYS A 3 2.32 -3.08 14.37
C CYS A 3 3.73 -2.53 14.57
N ARG A 4 4.10 -2.31 15.83
CA ARG A 4 5.45 -1.93 16.26
C ARG A 4 5.97 -2.98 17.24
N ALA A 5 7.17 -3.49 16.99
CA ALA A 5 7.89 -4.40 17.85
C ALA A 5 8.87 -3.61 18.73
N PHE A 6 8.69 -3.70 20.04
CA PHE A 6 9.53 -3.07 21.05
C PHE A 6 10.45 -4.10 21.68
N GLN A 7 11.74 -3.79 21.78
CA GLN A 7 12.70 -4.60 22.53
C GLN A 7 12.94 -4.00 23.91
N LEU A 8 12.81 -4.83 24.94
CA LEU A 8 13.02 -4.43 26.33
C LEU A 8 14.19 -5.22 26.91
N PRO A 9 15.14 -4.60 27.62
CA PRO A 9 16.15 -5.35 28.37
C PRO A 9 15.48 -6.38 29.30
N SER A 10 16.03 -7.58 29.41
CA SER A 10 15.38 -8.68 30.12
C SER A 10 15.13 -8.40 31.60
N GLU A 11 16.01 -7.65 32.25
CA GLU A 11 15.81 -7.19 33.64
C GLU A 11 14.56 -6.32 33.76
N VAL A 12 14.38 -5.37 32.83
CA VAL A 12 13.21 -4.49 32.80
C VAL A 12 11.97 -5.30 32.47
N TYR A 13 12.01 -6.12 31.42
CA TYR A 13 10.88 -6.96 31.03
C TYR A 13 10.39 -7.80 32.21
N ARG A 14 11.29 -8.49 32.93
CA ARG A 14 10.95 -9.32 34.09
C ARG A 14 10.36 -8.50 35.25
N GLU A 15 10.79 -7.25 35.45
CA GLU A 15 10.22 -6.36 36.47
C GLU A 15 8.77 -5.96 36.15
N ILE A 16 8.46 -5.71 34.88
CA ILE A 16 7.14 -5.22 34.44
C ILE A 16 6.29 -6.27 33.71
N GLU A 17 6.71 -7.53 33.65
CA GLU A 17 6.08 -8.60 32.86
C GLU A 17 4.58 -8.76 33.17
N THR A 18 4.22 -8.79 34.45
CA THR A 18 2.80 -8.89 34.86
C THR A 18 1.99 -7.69 34.38
N GLN A 19 2.59 -6.49 34.35
CA GLN A 19 1.94 -5.29 33.84
C GLN A 19 1.79 -5.36 32.31
N ILE A 20 2.83 -5.81 31.60
CA ILE A 20 2.79 -6.05 30.14
C ILE A 20 1.65 -7.01 29.81
N LEU A 21 1.62 -8.21 30.40
CA LEU A 21 0.60 -9.22 30.11
C LEU A 21 -0.82 -8.74 30.44
N GLN A 22 -0.99 -8.01 31.55
CA GLN A 22 -2.28 -7.41 31.91
C GLN A 22 -2.71 -6.35 30.88
N GLN A 23 -1.81 -5.45 30.50
CA GLN A 23 -2.10 -4.37 29.55
C GLN A 23 -2.30 -4.90 28.13
N LEU A 24 -1.63 -5.98 27.73
CA LEU A 24 -1.90 -6.62 26.44
C LEU A 24 -3.35 -7.11 26.37
N ARG A 25 -3.89 -7.67 27.46
CA ARG A 25 -5.25 -8.19 27.52
C ARG A 25 -6.33 -7.11 27.64
N GLU A 26 -6.13 -6.17 28.56
CA GLU A 26 -7.19 -5.25 29.02
C GLU A 26 -6.84 -3.77 28.81
N GLY A 27 -5.58 -3.50 28.51
CA GLY A 27 -5.00 -2.17 28.44
C GLY A 27 -5.37 -1.40 27.20
N ASP A 28 -5.37 -0.08 27.37
CA ASP A 28 -5.43 0.85 26.25
C ASP A 28 -4.08 0.91 25.51
N ARG A 29 -4.14 1.12 24.20
CA ARG A 29 -2.95 1.17 23.34
C ARG A 29 -1.95 2.23 23.80
N ASP A 30 -2.42 3.42 24.16
CA ASP A 30 -1.52 4.53 24.50
C ASP A 30 -0.83 4.30 25.84
N GLN A 31 -1.52 3.65 26.79
CA GLN A 31 -0.93 3.20 28.04
C GLN A 31 0.17 2.17 27.81
N LEU A 32 -0.10 1.18 26.96
CA LEU A 32 0.86 0.14 26.60
C LEU A 32 2.06 0.74 25.85
N ARG A 33 1.84 1.66 24.90
CA ARG A 33 2.92 2.38 24.24
C ARG A 33 3.77 3.18 25.23
N HIS A 34 3.16 3.88 26.18
CA HIS A 34 3.90 4.65 27.19
C HIS A 34 4.75 3.75 28.10
N LEU A 35 4.23 2.56 28.44
CA LEU A 35 4.97 1.56 29.20
C LEU A 35 6.22 1.05 28.46
N LEU A 36 6.16 0.98 27.13
CA LEU A 36 7.23 0.43 26.28
C LEU A 36 8.17 1.49 25.70
N SER A 37 7.74 2.76 25.63
CA SER A 37 8.40 3.82 24.85
C SER A 37 9.76 4.28 25.39
N ASP A 38 10.15 3.85 26.59
CA ASP A 38 11.44 4.19 27.19
C ASP A 38 12.60 3.31 26.66
N HIS A 39 12.35 2.45 25.67
CA HIS A 39 13.30 1.45 25.20
C HIS A 39 13.71 1.63 23.73
N ASP A 40 15.00 1.38 23.47
CA ASP A 40 15.79 1.98 22.39
C ASP A 40 15.53 1.45 20.97
N LEU A 41 14.80 0.34 20.78
CA LEU A 41 14.63 -0.25 19.45
C LEU A 41 13.18 -0.61 19.15
N GLU A 42 12.66 0.09 18.15
CA GLU A 42 11.29 -0.03 17.65
C GLU A 42 11.36 -0.41 16.17
N VAL A 43 10.82 -1.59 15.83
CA VAL A 43 10.74 -2.06 14.44
C VAL A 43 9.28 -2.02 13.99
N GLU A 44 9.04 -1.34 12.87
CA GLU A 44 7.71 -1.32 12.25
C GLU A 44 7.45 -2.61 11.48
N LEU A 45 6.31 -3.26 11.74
CA LEU A 45 5.83 -4.41 11.00
C LEU A 45 4.62 -4.02 10.17
N LEU A 46 4.71 -4.19 8.85
CA LEU A 46 3.61 -3.89 7.93
C LEU A 46 2.42 -4.82 8.20
N SER A 47 1.24 -4.46 7.69
CA SER A 47 0.00 -5.19 8.03
C SER A 47 0.03 -6.67 7.67
N GLY A 48 0.70 -7.05 6.58
CA GLY A 48 0.89 -8.45 6.18
C GLY A 48 1.91 -9.20 7.03
N GLU A 49 2.94 -8.52 7.51
CA GLU A 49 4.07 -9.13 8.20
C GLU A 49 3.67 -9.67 9.57
N TRP A 50 3.07 -8.83 10.41
CA TRP A 50 2.64 -9.28 11.73
C TRP A 50 1.58 -10.37 11.64
N ARG A 51 0.70 -10.32 10.63
CA ARG A 51 -0.37 -11.32 10.45
C ARG A 51 0.18 -12.70 10.15
N VAL A 52 1.16 -12.76 9.25
CA VAL A 52 1.83 -14.00 8.89
C VAL A 52 2.68 -14.50 10.07
N LEU A 53 3.38 -13.60 10.77
CA LEU A 53 4.14 -13.94 11.98
C LEU A 53 3.25 -14.55 13.07
N PHE A 54 2.16 -13.86 13.44
CA PHE A 54 1.27 -14.28 14.52
C PHE A 54 0.55 -15.59 14.19
N ALA A 55 0.12 -15.75 12.93
CA ALA A 55 -0.50 -16.99 12.49
C ALA A 55 0.46 -18.20 12.56
N ALA A 56 1.76 -17.97 12.38
CA ALA A 56 2.76 -19.02 12.43
C ALA A 56 3.27 -19.33 13.85
N LEU A 57 2.93 -18.49 14.83
CA LEU A 57 3.33 -18.58 16.24
C LEU A 57 2.13 -18.62 17.19
N PRO A 58 1.18 -19.56 17.02
CA PRO A 58 -0.05 -19.58 17.79
C PRO A 58 0.13 -19.87 19.29
N ASP A 59 1.27 -20.47 19.65
CA ASP A 59 1.59 -20.90 21.02
C ASP A 59 2.14 -19.75 21.89
N TYR A 60 2.58 -18.66 21.28
CA TYR A 60 3.02 -17.46 21.99
C TYR A 60 1.83 -16.69 22.56
N TYR A 61 2.06 -15.92 23.62
CA TYR A 61 1.01 -15.07 24.16
C TYR A 61 0.62 -14.00 23.14
N GLN A 62 -0.62 -14.06 22.68
CA GLN A 62 -1.16 -13.13 21.70
C GLN A 62 -2.61 -12.75 22.02
N GLU A 63 -2.96 -11.52 21.70
CA GLU A 63 -4.33 -11.00 21.74
C GLU A 63 -4.63 -10.39 20.37
N ILE A 64 -5.55 -11.00 19.64
CA ILE A 64 -5.96 -10.57 18.30
C ILE A 64 -7.48 -10.41 18.27
N ASP A 65 -7.94 -9.18 18.10
CA ASP A 65 -9.36 -8.87 17.88
C ASP A 65 -9.46 -7.93 16.69
N VAL A 66 -9.77 -8.48 15.52
CA VAL A 66 -9.90 -7.71 14.27
C VAL A 66 -11.00 -6.65 14.40
N GLY A 67 -12.12 -6.97 15.04
CA GLY A 67 -13.25 -6.03 15.18
C GLY A 67 -12.91 -4.84 16.08
N LYS A 68 -12.01 -5.03 17.06
CA LYS A 68 -11.50 -3.96 17.91
C LYS A 68 -10.15 -3.40 17.46
N ARG A 69 -9.62 -3.89 16.33
CA ARG A 69 -8.28 -3.53 15.82
C ARG A 69 -7.16 -3.72 16.85
N ILE A 70 -7.19 -4.86 17.53
CA ILE A 70 -6.16 -5.27 18.49
C ILE A 70 -5.28 -6.33 17.83
N ALA A 71 -3.97 -6.13 17.89
CA ALA A 71 -2.96 -7.07 17.40
C ALA A 71 -1.71 -7.00 18.27
N ARG A 72 -1.68 -7.86 19.28
CA ARG A 72 -0.71 -7.81 20.37
C ARG A 72 -0.04 -9.15 20.56
N MET A 73 1.27 -9.15 20.81
CA MET A 73 2.03 -10.34 21.15
C MET A 73 3.14 -10.01 22.14
N ALA A 74 3.42 -10.93 23.05
CA ALA A 74 4.58 -10.86 23.94
C ALA A 74 5.46 -12.10 23.76
N ILE A 75 6.76 -11.85 23.76
CA ILE A 75 7.81 -12.86 23.76
C ILE A 75 8.68 -12.57 24.97
N SER A 76 8.64 -13.47 25.94
CA SER A 76 9.48 -13.33 27.14
C SER A 76 10.96 -13.57 26.80
N PRO A 77 11.90 -13.05 27.61
CA PRO A 77 13.32 -13.33 27.43
C PRO A 77 13.66 -14.82 27.40
N ASP A 78 12.89 -15.64 28.12
CA ASP A 78 13.10 -17.09 28.20
C ASP A 78 12.66 -17.81 26.91
N GLU A 79 11.72 -17.23 26.16
CA GLU A 79 11.23 -17.75 24.87
C GLU A 79 11.96 -17.14 23.66
N LEU A 80 12.84 -16.16 23.89
CA LEU A 80 13.49 -15.39 22.83
C LEU A 80 14.34 -16.29 21.91
N SER A 81 15.07 -17.25 22.47
CA SER A 81 15.94 -18.10 21.65
C SER A 81 15.14 -18.89 20.61
N GLU A 82 14.00 -19.46 21.01
CA GLU A 82 13.11 -20.19 20.10
C GLU A 82 12.49 -19.26 19.06
N PHE A 83 12.11 -18.05 19.47
CA PHE A 83 11.57 -17.03 18.56
C PHE A 83 12.61 -16.58 17.52
N VAL A 84 13.87 -16.38 17.93
CA VAL A 84 14.96 -15.99 17.03
C VAL A 84 15.33 -17.11 16.08
N ASP A 85 15.41 -18.35 16.57
CA ASP A 85 15.64 -19.53 15.73
C ASP A 85 14.51 -19.69 14.70
N PHE A 86 13.27 -19.41 15.11
CA PHE A 86 12.14 -19.35 14.20
C PHE A 86 12.32 -18.23 13.15
N LEU A 87 12.64 -17.00 13.53
CA LEU A 87 12.83 -15.91 12.55
C LEU A 87 14.01 -16.16 11.58
N ARG A 88 15.01 -16.94 12.02
CA ARG A 88 16.22 -17.27 11.25
C ARG A 88 16.16 -18.57 10.46
N ASP A 89 15.00 -19.22 10.42
CA ASP A 89 14.77 -20.39 9.58
C ASP A 89 14.88 -20.03 8.09
N GLU A 90 15.83 -20.66 7.38
CA GLU A 90 16.16 -20.32 5.98
C GLU A 90 14.98 -20.53 5.03
N GLU A 91 14.22 -21.62 5.21
CA GLU A 91 13.05 -21.91 4.37
C GLU A 91 11.96 -20.85 4.55
N ARG A 92 11.72 -20.44 5.79
CA ARG A 92 10.76 -19.37 6.12
C ARG A 92 11.21 -18.02 5.62
N GLN A 93 12.48 -17.66 5.76
CA GLN A 93 13.00 -16.40 5.25
C GLN A 93 12.82 -16.29 3.73
N GLU A 94 13.11 -17.36 2.99
CA GLU A 94 12.88 -17.36 1.54
C GLU A 94 11.37 -17.32 1.21
N ALA A 95 10.55 -18.04 1.97
CA ALA A 95 9.10 -18.04 1.77
C ALA A 95 8.45 -16.67 2.05
N TRP A 96 8.91 -15.95 3.08
CA TRP A 96 8.37 -14.64 3.49
C TRP A 96 9.06 -13.46 2.83
N ARG A 97 10.20 -13.68 2.15
CA ARG A 97 10.97 -12.65 1.45
C ARG A 97 10.13 -11.62 0.68
N PRO A 98 9.04 -11.98 -0.02
CA PRO A 98 8.23 -10.99 -0.76
C PRO A 98 7.56 -9.92 0.12
N ILE A 99 7.39 -10.16 1.41
CA ILE A 99 6.72 -9.26 2.37
C ILE A 99 7.61 -8.80 3.52
N SER A 100 8.82 -9.38 3.68
CA SER A 100 9.72 -9.17 4.82
C SER A 100 10.50 -7.86 4.75
N PHE A 101 9.85 -6.76 5.12
CA PHE A 101 10.48 -5.45 5.31
C PHE A 101 10.86 -5.27 6.79
N GLY A 102 9.86 -5.16 7.66
CA GLY A 102 10.05 -5.08 9.11
C GLY A 102 10.51 -6.38 9.74
N LEU A 103 10.08 -7.54 9.22
CA LEU A 103 10.51 -8.84 9.74
C LEU A 103 12.01 -9.07 9.55
N ALA A 104 12.58 -8.60 8.44
CA ALA A 104 14.02 -8.69 8.21
C ALA A 104 14.77 -7.82 9.24
N GLU A 105 14.33 -6.58 9.44
CA GLU A 105 14.91 -5.69 10.45
C GLU A 105 14.78 -6.25 11.87
N LEU A 106 13.62 -6.81 12.23
CA LEU A 106 13.42 -7.46 13.52
C LEU A 106 14.36 -8.65 13.70
N THR A 107 14.53 -9.47 12.67
CA THR A 107 15.43 -10.64 12.69
C THR A 107 16.88 -10.24 12.92
N ASP A 108 17.32 -9.15 12.26
CA ASP A 108 18.67 -8.60 12.38
C ASP A 108 18.91 -7.93 13.74
N ALA A 109 17.89 -7.28 14.28
CA ALA A 109 17.97 -6.55 15.55
C ALA A 109 18.01 -7.48 16.78
N LEU A 110 17.48 -8.70 16.70
CA LEU A 110 17.38 -9.59 17.85
C LEU A 110 18.67 -10.39 18.09
N PRO A 111 19.12 -10.49 19.36
CA PRO A 111 20.35 -11.19 19.70
C PRO A 111 20.15 -12.72 19.66
N VAL A 112 21.15 -13.44 19.17
CA VAL A 112 21.10 -14.91 19.02
C VAL A 112 21.54 -15.62 20.29
N GLY A 113 20.76 -16.61 20.72
CA GLY A 113 21.16 -17.57 21.75
C GLY A 113 21.40 -16.96 23.14
N VAL A 114 20.82 -15.79 23.41
CA VAL A 114 20.93 -15.09 24.70
C VAL A 114 19.57 -14.50 25.10
N ASP A 115 19.25 -14.54 26.39
CA ASP A 115 17.98 -14.06 26.99
C ASP A 115 18.07 -12.59 27.42
N LEU A 116 18.74 -11.75 26.62
CA LEU A 116 19.05 -10.36 27.02
C LEU A 116 17.88 -9.40 26.83
N VAL A 117 16.86 -9.78 26.05
CA VAL A 117 15.72 -8.92 25.75
C VAL A 117 14.40 -9.70 25.76
N GLY A 118 13.29 -9.02 26.06
CA GLY A 118 11.94 -9.46 25.72
C GLY A 118 11.41 -8.60 24.57
N VAL A 119 10.46 -9.14 23.81
CA VAL A 119 9.85 -8.45 22.67
C VAL A 119 8.36 -8.28 22.90
N VAL A 120 7.84 -7.08 22.70
CA VAL A 120 6.41 -6.79 22.77
C VAL A 120 5.98 -6.15 21.46
N ILE A 121 5.02 -6.77 20.78
CA ILE A 121 4.46 -6.28 19.52
C ILE A 121 3.07 -5.74 19.80
N ILE A 122 2.81 -4.50 19.40
CA ILE A 122 1.52 -3.82 19.61
C ILE A 122 1.07 -3.11 18.35
N GLU A 123 -0.24 -2.89 18.21
CA GLU A 123 -0.79 -2.14 17.10
C GLU A 123 -0.34 -0.67 17.04
N GLU A 124 -0.14 -0.16 15.83
CA GLU A 124 0.02 1.27 15.57
C GLU A 124 -1.33 1.97 15.45
N GLU A 125 -1.34 3.29 15.69
CA GLU A 125 -2.45 4.16 15.30
C GLU A 125 -2.69 4.17 13.79
N ASP A 126 -3.95 4.01 13.40
CA ASP A 126 -4.34 3.81 12.01
C ASP A 126 -4.69 5.15 11.32
N ASP A 127 -3.78 6.12 11.43
CA ASP A 127 -3.98 7.51 10.98
C ASP A 127 -4.08 7.68 9.45
N TRP A 128 -3.75 6.66 8.67
CA TRP A 128 -3.89 6.75 7.22
C TRP A 128 -5.36 6.83 6.77
N LEU A 129 -6.33 6.56 7.66
CA LEU A 129 -7.75 6.77 7.45
C LEU A 129 -8.16 8.25 7.30
N TRP A 130 -7.27 9.17 7.67
CA TRP A 130 -7.49 10.61 7.51
C TRP A 130 -7.16 11.14 6.10
N ALA A 131 -6.61 10.29 5.21
CA ALA A 131 -6.35 10.67 3.83
C ALA A 131 -7.64 10.86 3.02
N GLU A 132 -7.59 11.70 1.97
CA GLU A 132 -8.75 11.88 1.10
C GLU A 132 -9.19 10.53 0.50
N PRO A 133 -10.50 10.22 0.56
CA PRO A 133 -11.00 8.92 0.14
C PRO A 133 -10.95 8.75 -1.38
N MET A 134 -10.00 7.94 -1.85
CA MET A 134 -9.78 7.62 -3.26
C MET A 134 -10.20 6.19 -3.59
N HIS A 135 -10.75 5.97 -4.78
CA HIS A 135 -10.96 4.61 -5.30
C HIS A 135 -9.66 4.14 -5.92
N GLU A 136 -9.31 2.87 -5.74
CA GLU A 136 -8.01 2.37 -6.21
C GLU A 136 -8.17 1.00 -6.85
N LEU A 137 -7.39 0.78 -7.90
CA LEU A 137 -7.05 -0.55 -8.37
C LEU A 137 -5.63 -0.86 -7.89
N VAL A 138 -5.51 -1.80 -6.96
CA VAL A 138 -4.26 -2.19 -6.33
C VAL A 138 -3.80 -3.52 -6.93
N SER A 139 -2.56 -3.56 -7.42
CA SER A 139 -1.95 -4.75 -8.00
C SER A 139 -0.99 -5.41 -7.02
N ILE A 140 -1.26 -6.67 -6.67
CA ILE A 140 -0.49 -7.47 -5.72
C ILE A 140 0.16 -8.63 -6.48
N ARG A 141 1.48 -8.80 -6.35
CA ARG A 141 2.21 -9.90 -7.02
C ARG A 141 1.69 -11.27 -6.56
N PRO A 142 1.73 -12.31 -7.41
CA PRO A 142 1.25 -13.66 -7.06
C PRO A 142 1.83 -14.21 -5.76
N GLU A 143 3.14 -14.10 -5.57
CA GLU A 143 3.85 -14.64 -4.42
C GLU A 143 3.49 -13.89 -3.12
N VAL A 144 3.23 -12.59 -3.21
CA VAL A 144 2.72 -11.78 -2.09
C VAL A 144 1.27 -12.16 -1.79
N PHE A 145 0.43 -12.26 -2.83
CA PHE A 145 -0.96 -12.64 -2.68
C PHE A 145 -1.12 -14.03 -2.04
N ALA A 146 -0.30 -15.00 -2.42
CA ALA A 146 -0.34 -16.34 -1.85
C ALA A 146 -0.13 -16.35 -0.32
N LEU A 147 0.74 -15.47 0.19
CA LEU A 147 0.97 -15.31 1.63
C LEU A 147 -0.19 -14.58 2.31
N LEU A 148 -0.74 -13.55 1.66
CA LEU A 148 -1.70 -12.64 2.28
C LEU A 148 -3.17 -13.02 2.05
N GLU A 149 -3.46 -13.91 1.11
CA GLU A 149 -4.82 -14.29 0.70
C GLU A 149 -5.72 -14.70 1.88
N PRO A 150 -5.29 -15.57 2.82
CA PRO A 150 -6.14 -15.95 3.95
C PRO A 150 -6.55 -14.74 4.79
N HIS A 151 -5.64 -13.78 4.96
CA HIS A 151 -5.86 -12.57 5.75
C HIS A 151 -6.74 -11.56 5.01
N LEU A 152 -6.49 -11.32 3.71
CA LEU A 152 -7.31 -10.47 2.86
C LEU A 152 -8.78 -10.96 2.85
N ARG A 153 -8.99 -12.28 2.67
CA ARG A 153 -10.32 -12.88 2.68
C ARG A 153 -10.99 -12.80 4.06
N SER A 154 -10.22 -12.98 5.14
CA SER A 154 -10.73 -12.83 6.50
C SER A 154 -11.24 -11.41 6.77
N LEU A 155 -10.48 -10.38 6.37
CA LEU A 155 -10.88 -8.98 6.52
C LEU A 155 -12.11 -8.64 5.67
N MET A 156 -12.15 -9.13 4.42
CA MET A 156 -13.31 -8.97 3.55
C MET A 156 -14.57 -9.62 4.13
N LYS A 157 -14.45 -10.78 4.79
CA LYS A 157 -15.55 -11.45 5.48
C LYS A 157 -15.99 -10.72 6.74
N ALA A 158 -15.03 -10.14 7.47
CA ALA A 158 -15.30 -9.33 8.66
C ALA A 158 -15.93 -7.96 8.32
N GLY A 159 -15.76 -7.49 7.08
CA GLY A 159 -16.24 -6.18 6.64
C GLY A 159 -15.36 -5.01 7.11
N ASP A 160 -14.13 -5.30 7.54
CA ASP A 160 -13.11 -4.30 7.89
C ASP A 160 -12.36 -3.88 6.61
N PHE A 161 -13.00 -3.00 5.85
CA PHE A 161 -12.51 -2.57 4.53
C PHE A 161 -11.33 -1.62 4.66
N ALA A 162 -11.28 -0.87 5.76
CA ALA A 162 -10.12 -0.08 6.12
C ALA A 162 -8.88 -0.95 6.29
N ALA A 163 -8.90 -1.93 7.20
CA ALA A 163 -7.74 -2.81 7.39
C ALA A 163 -7.42 -3.62 6.13
N LEU A 164 -8.42 -3.99 5.33
CA LEU A 164 -8.22 -4.66 4.03
C LEU A 164 -7.44 -3.76 3.06
N ALA A 165 -7.84 -2.50 2.92
CA ALA A 165 -7.16 -1.53 2.06
C ALA A 165 -5.74 -1.25 2.56
N ARG A 166 -5.51 -1.17 3.88
CA ARG A 166 -4.15 -1.08 4.45
C ARG A 166 -3.30 -2.29 4.09
N LEU A 167 -3.84 -3.50 4.28
CA LEU A 167 -3.12 -4.73 3.99
C LEU A 167 -2.76 -4.85 2.50
N ALA A 168 -3.68 -4.53 1.61
CA ALA A 168 -3.44 -4.55 0.18
C ALA A 168 -2.43 -3.46 -0.24
N GLY A 169 -2.57 -2.24 0.30
CA GLY A 169 -1.73 -1.09 -0.04
C GLY A 169 -0.29 -1.22 0.46
N ASP A 170 -0.08 -1.71 1.68
CA ASP A 170 1.26 -1.92 2.26
C ASP A 170 2.12 -2.90 1.44
N HIS A 171 1.47 -3.80 0.69
CA HIS A 171 2.11 -4.89 -0.05
C HIS A 171 1.83 -4.84 -1.56
N ALA A 172 1.44 -3.66 -2.06
CA ALA A 172 1.17 -3.43 -3.47
C ALA A 172 2.46 -3.28 -4.28
N GLU A 173 2.50 -3.83 -5.49
CA GLU A 173 3.53 -3.45 -6.48
C GLU A 173 3.14 -2.16 -7.21
N GLY A 174 1.84 -1.86 -7.28
CA GLY A 174 1.34 -0.65 -7.92
C GLY A 174 -0.10 -0.36 -7.55
N SER A 175 -0.49 0.89 -7.69
CA SER A 175 -1.86 1.35 -7.52
C SER A 175 -2.24 2.32 -8.62
N VAL A 176 -3.51 2.26 -9.04
CA VAL A 176 -4.14 3.25 -9.91
C VAL A 176 -5.21 3.95 -9.11
N GLU A 177 -4.97 5.21 -8.79
CA GLU A 177 -5.95 6.06 -8.11
C GLU A 177 -6.98 6.62 -9.08
N LEU A 178 -8.23 6.62 -8.65
CA LEU A 178 -9.39 7.11 -9.37
C LEU A 178 -10.20 8.01 -8.44
N SER A 179 -10.44 9.23 -8.90
CA SER A 179 -11.39 10.11 -8.23
C SER A 179 -12.81 9.50 -8.29
N PRO A 180 -13.74 9.91 -7.41
CA PRO A 180 -15.12 9.42 -7.44
C PRO A 180 -15.78 9.57 -8.83
N HIS A 181 -15.51 10.67 -9.54
CA HIS A 181 -16.02 10.87 -10.89
C HIS A 181 -15.44 9.85 -11.88
N GLN A 182 -14.12 9.64 -11.86
CA GLN A 182 -13.45 8.70 -12.76
C GLN A 182 -13.90 7.26 -12.54
N TRP A 183 -14.13 6.89 -11.28
CA TRP A 183 -14.69 5.60 -10.89
C TRP A 183 -16.10 5.41 -11.41
N ASN A 184 -16.98 6.41 -11.26
CA ASN A 184 -18.34 6.34 -11.79
C ASN A 184 -18.37 6.18 -13.31
N VAL A 185 -17.55 6.94 -14.05
CA VAL A 185 -17.40 6.79 -15.51
C VAL A 185 -16.92 5.38 -15.88
N LEU A 186 -15.97 4.82 -15.11
CA LEU A 186 -15.49 3.45 -15.32
C LEU A 186 -16.61 2.41 -15.14
N LEU A 187 -17.45 2.57 -14.10
CA LEU A 187 -18.60 1.70 -13.85
C LEU A 187 -19.65 1.81 -14.96
N GLU A 188 -19.94 3.02 -15.45
CA GLU A 188 -20.87 3.25 -16.56
C GLU A 188 -20.37 2.60 -17.85
N HIS A 189 -19.12 2.85 -18.24
CA HIS A 189 -18.51 2.21 -19.40
C HIS A 189 -18.47 0.69 -19.28
N SER A 190 -18.21 0.17 -18.08
CA SER A 190 -18.25 -1.28 -17.81
C SER A 190 -19.66 -1.83 -18.01
N ARG A 191 -20.70 -1.14 -17.51
CA ARG A 191 -22.09 -1.56 -17.71
C ARG A 191 -22.49 -1.62 -19.18
N GLU A 192 -21.97 -0.72 -20.00
CA GLU A 192 -22.32 -0.64 -21.42
C GLU A 192 -21.54 -1.62 -22.29
N ARG A 193 -20.26 -1.84 -22.01
CA ARG A 193 -19.35 -2.55 -22.91
C ARG A 193 -18.91 -3.92 -22.41
N VAL A 194 -18.64 -4.05 -21.09
CA VAL A 194 -18.12 -5.27 -20.48
C VAL A 194 -18.79 -5.49 -19.11
N PRO A 195 -20.08 -5.91 -19.08
CA PRO A 195 -20.86 -6.00 -17.84
C PRO A 195 -20.28 -6.97 -16.80
N GLU A 196 -19.48 -7.95 -17.24
CA GLU A 196 -18.81 -8.93 -16.40
C GLU A 196 -17.86 -8.28 -15.37
N LEU A 197 -17.23 -7.15 -15.73
CA LEU A 197 -16.36 -6.39 -14.82
C LEU A 197 -17.10 -5.88 -13.58
N LEU A 198 -18.42 -5.63 -13.68
CA LEU A 198 -19.22 -5.20 -12.53
C LEU A 198 -19.23 -6.26 -11.43
N SER A 199 -19.17 -7.55 -11.80
CA SER A 199 -19.07 -8.64 -10.83
C SER A 199 -17.71 -8.66 -10.14
N VAL A 200 -16.63 -8.38 -10.88
CA VAL A 200 -15.27 -8.29 -10.36
C VAL A 200 -15.15 -7.12 -9.37
N TYR A 201 -15.62 -5.93 -9.75
CA TYR A 201 -15.62 -4.77 -8.84
C TYR A 201 -16.43 -5.04 -7.58
N LYS A 202 -17.54 -5.78 -7.68
CA LYS A 202 -18.35 -6.17 -6.53
C LYS A 202 -17.66 -7.21 -5.64
N GLN A 203 -16.92 -8.14 -6.23
CA GLN A 203 -16.13 -9.13 -5.49
C GLN A 203 -14.93 -8.51 -4.78
N ARG A 204 -14.46 -7.35 -5.24
CA ARG A 204 -13.36 -6.53 -4.68
C ARG A 204 -11.97 -7.15 -4.75
N LEU A 205 -11.87 -8.47 -4.68
CA LEU A 205 -10.60 -9.18 -4.70
C LEU A 205 -10.64 -10.27 -5.77
N SER A 206 -9.70 -10.20 -6.70
CA SER A 206 -9.49 -11.21 -7.74
C SER A 206 -8.22 -12.01 -7.47
N VAL A 207 -8.16 -13.22 -8.02
CA VAL A 207 -6.95 -14.05 -7.97
C VAL A 207 -6.08 -13.83 -9.22
N PRO A 208 -4.77 -14.12 -9.18
CA PRO A 208 -3.87 -14.01 -10.33
C PRO A 208 -4.36 -14.69 -11.60
N ALA A 209 -5.08 -15.81 -11.47
CA ALA A 209 -5.61 -16.57 -12.59
C ALA A 209 -6.66 -15.79 -13.42
N ASP A 210 -7.40 -14.88 -12.78
CA ASP A 210 -8.44 -14.09 -13.45
C ASP A 210 -7.86 -12.87 -14.18
N TYR A 211 -6.61 -12.51 -13.87
CA TYR A 211 -5.97 -11.25 -14.25
C TYR A 211 -6.07 -10.92 -15.74
N THR A 212 -5.79 -11.90 -16.60
CA THR A 212 -5.78 -11.69 -18.06
C THR A 212 -7.17 -11.29 -18.56
N SER A 213 -8.21 -11.99 -18.10
CA SER A 213 -9.60 -11.68 -18.48
C SER A 213 -10.05 -10.30 -17.98
N ILE A 214 -9.60 -9.92 -16.78
CA ILE A 214 -9.90 -8.62 -16.19
C ILE A 214 -9.21 -7.51 -16.99
N LEU A 215 -7.93 -7.69 -17.36
CA LEU A 215 -7.19 -6.74 -18.18
C LEU A 215 -7.82 -6.52 -19.56
N GLU A 216 -8.20 -7.60 -20.24
CA GLU A 216 -8.89 -7.53 -21.53
C GLU A 216 -10.21 -6.76 -21.44
N GLY A 217 -10.94 -6.92 -20.34
CA GLY A 217 -12.11 -6.11 -20.04
C GLY A 217 -11.75 -4.64 -19.80
N LEU A 218 -10.79 -4.37 -18.91
CA LEU A 218 -10.36 -3.02 -18.55
C LEU A 218 -9.88 -2.22 -19.77
N ALA A 219 -9.16 -2.85 -20.69
CA ALA A 219 -8.69 -2.23 -21.93
C ALA A 219 -9.83 -1.78 -22.86
N GLN A 220 -11.02 -2.39 -22.77
CA GLN A 220 -12.19 -2.00 -23.57
C GLN A 220 -12.98 -0.84 -22.96
N VAL A 221 -12.84 -0.61 -21.65
CA VAL A 221 -13.63 0.39 -20.90
C VAL A 221 -12.82 1.62 -20.50
N ALA A 222 -11.49 1.48 -20.35
CA ALA A 222 -10.59 2.57 -20.03
C ALA A 222 -10.64 3.65 -21.12
N ASP A 223 -11.08 4.86 -20.77
CA ASP A 223 -11.02 6.02 -21.66
C ASP A 223 -9.90 6.95 -21.19
N PRO A 224 -8.82 7.15 -21.97
CA PRO A 224 -7.70 7.99 -21.58
C PRO A 224 -8.09 9.43 -21.22
N ARG A 225 -9.22 9.94 -21.73
CA ARG A 225 -9.72 11.29 -21.43
C ARG A 225 -10.25 11.42 -20.01
N PHE A 226 -10.74 10.32 -19.45
CA PHE A 226 -11.33 10.29 -18.11
C PHE A 226 -10.44 9.54 -17.11
N GLN A 227 -9.79 8.44 -17.51
CA GLN A 227 -8.91 7.61 -16.68
C GLN A 227 -7.48 7.51 -17.26
N PRO A 228 -6.74 8.63 -17.36
CA PRO A 228 -5.39 8.62 -17.95
C PRO A 228 -4.42 7.72 -17.18
N SER A 229 -4.53 7.63 -15.85
CA SER A 229 -3.68 6.77 -15.01
C SER A 229 -3.95 5.28 -15.26
N LEU A 230 -5.21 4.88 -15.43
CA LEU A 230 -5.57 3.50 -15.77
C LEU A 230 -5.07 3.13 -17.16
N ASP A 231 -5.27 4.00 -18.15
CA ASP A 231 -4.74 3.80 -19.50
C ASP A 231 -3.20 3.68 -19.51
N ALA A 232 -2.51 4.56 -18.80
CA ALA A 232 -1.05 4.51 -18.69
C ALA A 232 -0.57 3.20 -18.02
N TRP A 233 -1.22 2.79 -16.93
CA TRP A 233 -0.90 1.54 -16.24
C TRP A 233 -1.15 0.33 -17.13
N LEU A 234 -2.27 0.29 -17.87
CA LEU A 234 -2.57 -0.76 -18.84
C LEU A 234 -1.49 -0.87 -19.92
N ARG A 235 -0.97 0.25 -20.42
CA ARG A 235 0.05 0.26 -21.48
C ARG A 235 1.46 -0.13 -21.00
N VAL A 236 1.82 0.18 -19.75
CA VAL A 236 3.21 0.10 -19.29
C VAL A 236 3.44 -0.99 -18.25
N HIS A 237 2.53 -1.13 -17.30
CA HIS A 237 2.74 -1.96 -16.10
C HIS A 237 1.93 -3.24 -16.10
N SER A 238 0.76 -3.25 -16.74
CA SER A 238 -0.16 -4.40 -16.65
C SER A 238 0.42 -5.70 -17.22
N SER A 239 1.38 -5.64 -18.15
CA SER A 239 2.00 -6.83 -18.73
C SER A 239 3.20 -7.36 -17.95
N MET A 240 3.57 -6.75 -16.82
CA MET A 240 4.78 -7.12 -16.06
C MET A 240 4.63 -8.44 -15.29
N ALA A 241 3.43 -8.74 -14.78
CA ALA A 241 3.12 -9.98 -14.06
C ALA A 241 1.63 -10.31 -14.14
N GLN A 242 1.22 -11.48 -13.64
CA GLN A 242 -0.18 -11.85 -13.49
C GLN A 242 -0.69 -11.48 -12.09
N TYR A 243 -1.13 -10.24 -11.90
CA TYR A 243 -1.44 -9.74 -10.57
C TYR A 243 -2.75 -10.29 -9.99
N ALA A 244 -2.81 -10.46 -8.68
CA ALA A 244 -4.08 -10.34 -7.97
C ALA A 244 -4.47 -8.86 -7.93
N LEU A 245 -5.74 -8.55 -8.17
CA LEU A 245 -6.24 -7.18 -8.11
C LEU A 245 -7.21 -6.99 -6.95
N TYR A 246 -6.96 -5.95 -6.16
CA TYR A 246 -7.88 -5.42 -5.17
C TYR A 246 -8.50 -4.10 -5.65
N PHE A 247 -9.83 -4.02 -5.63
CA PHE A 247 -10.62 -2.87 -6.07
C PHE A 247 -11.16 -2.13 -4.85
N ARG A 248 -10.38 -1.17 -4.36
CA ARG A 248 -10.68 -0.36 -3.18
C ARG A 248 -11.85 0.58 -3.47
N ASP A 249 -12.80 0.60 -2.55
CA ASP A 249 -13.93 1.53 -2.56
C ASP A 249 -13.95 2.30 -1.25
N ALA A 250 -13.44 3.53 -1.31
CA ALA A 250 -13.37 4.41 -0.16
C ALA A 250 -14.76 4.85 0.36
N GLY A 251 -15.84 4.60 -0.38
CA GLY A 251 -17.20 4.77 0.12
C GLY A 251 -17.63 3.66 1.09
N LEU A 252 -17.03 2.47 1.03
CA LEU A 252 -17.26 1.42 2.03
C LEU A 252 -16.51 1.70 3.33
N GLU A 253 -15.24 2.12 3.22
CA GLU A 253 -14.41 2.53 4.37
C GLU A 253 -15.08 3.67 5.15
N ARG A 254 -15.65 4.66 4.45
CA ARG A 254 -16.41 5.74 5.10
C ARG A 254 -17.65 5.26 5.85
N ARG A 255 -18.44 4.36 5.26
CA ARG A 255 -19.63 3.81 5.92
C ARG A 255 -19.28 2.94 7.13
N GLU A 256 -18.17 2.22 7.06
CA GLU A 256 -17.61 1.49 8.20
C GLU A 256 -17.25 2.48 9.32
N LEU A 257 -16.50 3.54 9.00
CA LEU A 257 -16.13 4.57 9.98
C LEU A 257 -17.36 5.21 10.65
N GLU A 258 -18.34 5.65 9.87
CA GLU A 258 -19.59 6.23 10.39
C GLU A 258 -20.42 5.24 11.23
N GLY A 259 -20.43 3.96 10.84
CA GLY A 259 -21.18 2.91 11.52
C GLY A 259 -20.49 2.35 12.77
N SER A 260 -19.18 2.47 12.87
CA SER A 260 -18.36 1.96 13.98
C SER A 260 -18.53 2.76 15.28
N GLY A 261 -19.05 4.00 15.19
CA GLY A 261 -19.18 4.90 16.33
C GLY A 261 -17.85 5.45 16.86
N LEU A 262 -16.71 5.10 16.24
CA LEU A 262 -15.39 5.60 16.60
C LEU A 262 -15.21 7.07 16.20
N ILE A 263 -15.78 7.49 15.06
CA ILE A 263 -15.68 8.85 14.53
C ILE A 263 -16.96 9.18 13.74
N ARG A 264 -17.56 10.37 13.91
CA ARG A 264 -18.58 10.89 12.97
C ARG A 264 -17.89 11.80 11.96
N LEU A 265 -18.11 11.57 10.66
CA LEU A 265 -17.53 12.40 9.59
C LEU A 265 -17.89 13.90 9.71
N GLN A 266 -19.02 14.21 10.37
CA GLN A 266 -19.44 15.58 10.70
C GLN A 266 -18.49 16.29 11.69
N ASP A 267 -17.83 15.54 12.58
CA ASP A 267 -16.91 16.09 13.59
C ASP A 267 -15.55 16.47 12.98
N LEU A 268 -15.30 16.07 11.73
CA LEU A 268 -14.10 16.39 10.95
C LEU A 268 -14.34 17.48 9.91
N GLY A 269 -15.53 18.09 9.89
CA GLY A 269 -15.88 19.14 8.92
C GLY A 269 -16.15 18.63 7.51
N PHE A 270 -16.32 17.33 7.30
CA PHE A 270 -16.72 16.76 6.01
C PHE A 270 -18.24 16.79 5.88
N ASP A 271 -18.76 17.76 5.14
CA ASP A 271 -20.16 17.79 4.73
C ASP A 271 -20.33 17.03 3.40
N PRO A 272 -21.02 15.88 3.39
CA PRO A 272 -21.22 15.09 2.18
C PRO A 272 -22.07 15.80 1.12
N GLU A 273 -22.86 16.82 1.48
CA GLU A 273 -23.65 17.63 0.53
C GLU A 273 -22.84 18.81 -0.05
N ALA A 274 -21.77 19.25 0.61
CA ALA A 274 -20.96 20.38 0.13
C ALA A 274 -19.98 20.00 -1.00
N ASN A 275 -19.71 18.71 -1.20
CA ASN A 275 -18.66 18.22 -2.11
C ASN A 275 -19.18 17.64 -3.44
N ILE A 276 -20.50 17.71 -3.68
CA ILE A 276 -21.09 17.29 -4.96
C ILE A 276 -21.09 18.44 -5.98
N ASP A 277 -21.07 19.70 -5.52
CA ASP A 277 -21.18 20.89 -6.39
C ASP A 277 -19.91 21.78 -6.46
N ASN A 278 -18.84 21.46 -5.73
CA ASN A 278 -17.63 22.32 -5.64
C ASN A 278 -16.34 21.70 -6.18
N ALA A 279 -16.41 20.80 -7.16
CA ALA A 279 -15.26 20.49 -8.03
C ALA A 279 -15.05 21.60 -9.09
N VAL A 280 -15.04 22.86 -8.66
CA VAL A 280 -14.44 23.95 -9.43
C VAL A 280 -13.02 24.07 -8.91
N THR A 281 -12.04 23.76 -9.77
CA THR A 281 -10.63 24.13 -9.57
C THR A 281 -10.54 25.55 -9.00
N GLN A 282 -10.29 25.67 -7.70
CA GLN A 282 -9.95 26.95 -7.12
C GLN A 282 -8.53 27.30 -7.59
N PRO A 283 -8.33 28.43 -8.29
CA PRO A 283 -6.99 28.93 -8.51
C PRO A 283 -6.40 29.35 -7.16
N LEU A 284 -5.12 29.01 -6.94
CA LEU A 284 -4.32 29.51 -5.82
C LEU A 284 -4.53 31.03 -5.61
N PRO A 285 -4.63 31.52 -4.36
CA PRO A 285 -4.83 32.92 -4.10
C PRO A 285 -3.65 33.73 -4.63
N THR A 286 -3.93 34.59 -5.60
CA THR A 286 -3.00 35.59 -6.12
C THR A 286 -2.66 36.58 -5.01
N VAL A 287 -1.42 36.56 -4.53
CA VAL A 287 -0.88 37.61 -3.65
C VAL A 287 -0.87 38.92 -4.45
N GLY A 288 -1.76 39.83 -4.07
CA GLY A 288 -1.87 41.16 -4.66
C GLY A 288 -0.67 42.03 -4.28
N GLY A 289 0.18 42.31 -5.26
CA GLY A 289 1.23 43.32 -5.19
C GLY A 289 1.67 43.68 -6.60
N GLY A 290 0.99 44.66 -7.20
CA GLY A 290 1.13 44.98 -8.62
C GLY A 290 2.52 45.45 -9.04
N VAL A 291 2.99 44.94 -10.17
CA VAL A 291 3.91 45.64 -11.08
C VAL A 291 3.42 45.44 -12.51
N ARG A 292 3.54 46.52 -13.28
CA ARG A 292 2.91 46.79 -14.58
C ARG A 292 3.30 45.82 -15.71
N GLN A 293 2.37 45.72 -16.65
CA GLN A 293 2.34 44.97 -17.92
C GLN A 293 3.65 44.87 -18.72
N SER A 294 3.82 43.75 -19.42
CA SER A 294 4.44 43.70 -20.74
C SER A 294 3.76 42.64 -21.62
N ALA A 295 3.62 42.95 -22.90
CA ALA A 295 2.82 42.22 -23.89
C ALA A 295 3.31 40.80 -24.17
N VAL A 296 2.35 39.92 -24.46
CA VAL A 296 2.53 38.52 -24.87
C VAL A 296 3.40 38.43 -26.12
N ALA A 297 4.59 37.83 -25.98
CA ALA A 297 5.40 37.39 -27.13
C ALA A 297 4.82 36.08 -27.67
N SER A 298 4.52 36.04 -28.97
CA SER A 298 4.08 34.83 -29.68
C SER A 298 5.19 33.76 -29.66
N PRO A 299 4.84 32.46 -29.67
CA PRO A 299 5.83 31.38 -29.72
C PRO A 299 6.63 31.42 -31.03
N PRO A 300 7.91 31.00 -31.01
CA PRO A 300 8.76 31.00 -32.20
C PRO A 300 8.23 30.00 -33.25
N ARG A 301 8.12 30.46 -34.50
CA ARG A 301 7.85 29.60 -35.66
C ARG A 301 9.03 28.66 -35.88
N ALA A 302 8.74 27.38 -36.07
CA ALA A 302 9.70 26.38 -36.53
C ALA A 302 10.31 26.84 -37.88
N GLY A 303 11.63 27.02 -37.89
CA GLY A 303 12.39 27.31 -39.11
C GLY A 303 12.48 26.06 -39.97
N THR A 304 11.98 26.15 -41.20
CA THR A 304 12.26 25.22 -42.30
C THR A 304 13.76 25.16 -42.61
N PRO A 305 14.32 23.98 -42.89
CA PRO A 305 15.75 23.82 -43.16
C PRO A 305 16.09 24.44 -44.52
N ARG A 306 17.21 25.18 -44.60
CA ARG A 306 17.74 25.66 -45.88
C ARG A 306 19.20 25.28 -46.07
N ALA A 307 19.38 24.52 -47.14
CA ALA A 307 20.51 24.42 -48.05
C ALA A 307 21.86 24.01 -47.47
N ALA A 308 22.17 22.72 -47.66
CA ALA A 308 23.53 22.24 -47.79
C ALA A 308 24.27 23.06 -48.86
N VAL A 309 25.50 23.43 -48.53
CA VAL A 309 26.45 24.06 -49.44
C VAL A 309 26.85 23.04 -50.50
N GLU A 310 26.61 23.37 -51.77
CA GLU A 310 27.17 22.69 -52.93
C GLU A 310 28.70 22.81 -52.89
N LEU A 311 29.38 21.67 -52.81
CA LEU A 311 30.76 21.51 -53.28
C LEU A 311 30.69 20.51 -54.42
N GLU A 312 31.00 20.99 -55.63
CA GLU A 312 31.04 20.20 -56.86
C GLU A 312 32.23 19.23 -56.91
N PRO A 313 32.17 18.21 -57.79
CA PRO A 313 33.03 17.03 -57.74
C PRO A 313 34.22 17.10 -58.70
N GLU A 314 35.38 16.65 -58.23
CA GLU A 314 36.50 16.12 -59.01
C GLU A 314 37.08 14.99 -58.15
N GLY A 315 37.35 13.77 -58.57
CA GLY A 315 37.42 13.11 -59.86
C GLY A 315 38.30 11.86 -59.64
N ASP A 316 37.95 10.77 -60.32
CA ASP A 316 38.74 9.56 -60.59
C ASP A 316 39.20 8.63 -59.44
N ASP A 317 38.48 7.50 -59.34
CA ASP A 317 39.06 6.16 -59.12
C ASP A 317 39.99 5.81 -60.31
N PRO A 318 41.09 5.08 -60.10
CA PRO A 318 40.97 3.64 -60.36
C PRO A 318 41.87 2.71 -59.53
N ASP A 319 41.45 1.44 -59.52
CA ASP A 319 42.22 0.20 -59.38
C ASP A 319 42.91 -0.06 -58.02
N ALA A 320 42.47 -1.08 -57.26
CA ALA A 320 42.77 -2.51 -57.43
C ALA A 320 44.05 -2.95 -56.69
N THR A 321 44.07 -4.24 -56.34
CA THR A 321 45.08 -5.04 -55.59
C THR A 321 44.97 -4.91 -54.06
N ASP A 322 44.46 -5.92 -53.36
CA ASP A 322 45.07 -7.24 -53.04
C ASP A 322 46.30 -7.13 -52.13
N GLU A 323 46.32 -8.05 -51.16
CA GLU A 323 47.42 -8.51 -50.29
C GLU A 323 47.52 -7.97 -48.85
N GLU A 324 47.27 -8.94 -47.94
CA GLU A 324 47.71 -9.17 -46.54
C GLU A 324 47.24 -8.28 -45.38
#